data_AF-A0A0F9GP04-F1
#
_entry.id   AF-A0A0F9GP04-F1
#
_cell.length_a   1.000
_cell.length_b   1.000
_cell.length_c   1.000
_cell.angle_alpha   90.00
_cell.angle_beta   90.00
_cell.angle_gamma   90.00
#
_symmetry.space_group_name_H-M   'P 1'
#
loop_
_entity.id
_entity.type
_entity.pdbx_description
1 polymer ?
#
loop_
_entity_poly.entity_id
_entity_poly.type
_entity_poly.pdbx_seq_one_letter_code
_entity_poly.pdbx_strand_id
1 'polypeptide(L)'
;EYSANKGKIELYEKLVEASKRQEEDSQKKLDEIMKKIDKLKKEIEDTLKTFKIADITELKKLESDIKENLESFEEKIEKLKSQNKAIEIALSAERKTQEYLNKEVVELRTGLEEKTKLKEKLEFYSEIKNWVIEQFPTLLRDIEREILISSARDFNTFFKEWFNILVESGNIEVEIRPDDFQPMINVNGYDSPFR
;
A
#
# COMPACT_ATOMS: atom_id res chain seq x y z
N GLU A 1 -72.41 90.66 -39.12
CA GLU A 1 -72.62 89.48 -38.24
C GLU A 1 -72.87 88.17 -39.00
N TYR A 2 -73.67 88.15 -40.07
CA TYR A 2 -73.99 86.93 -40.85
C TYR A 2 -72.76 86.21 -41.49
N SER A 3 -71.78 86.96 -42.01
CA SER A 3 -70.57 86.40 -42.62
C SER A 3 -69.60 85.77 -41.60
N ALA A 4 -69.51 86.33 -40.39
CA ALA A 4 -68.67 85.81 -39.31
C ALA A 4 -69.25 84.51 -38.70
N ASN A 5 -70.57 84.40 -38.62
CA ASN A 5 -71.23 83.18 -38.18
C ASN A 5 -71.12 82.05 -39.21
N LYS A 6 -71.18 82.35 -40.51
CA LYS A 6 -70.97 81.34 -41.57
C LYS A 6 -69.56 80.73 -41.54
N GLY A 7 -68.52 81.55 -41.35
CA GLY A 7 -67.14 81.06 -41.22
C GLY A 7 -66.89 80.24 -39.95
N LYS A 8 -67.56 80.58 -38.84
CA LYS A 8 -67.52 79.75 -37.61
C LYS A 8 -68.22 78.40 -37.83
N ILE A 9 -69.37 78.39 -38.52
CA ILE A 9 -70.10 77.15 -38.83
C ILE A 9 -69.25 76.21 -39.70
N GLU A 10 -68.63 76.71 -40.78
CA GLU A 10 -67.71 75.90 -41.61
C GLU A 10 -66.49 75.37 -40.85
N LEU A 11 -65.98 76.16 -39.88
CA LEU A 11 -64.88 75.72 -39.03
C LEU A 11 -65.32 74.61 -38.07
N TYR A 12 -66.50 74.75 -37.44
CA TYR A 12 -67.08 73.72 -36.58
C TYR A 12 -67.42 72.44 -37.37
N GLU A 13 -67.94 72.56 -38.59
CA GLU A 13 -68.19 71.42 -39.48
C GLU A 13 -66.89 70.66 -39.79
N LYS A 14 -65.81 71.37 -40.15
CA LYS A 14 -64.49 70.75 -40.38
C LYS A 14 -63.92 70.09 -39.12
N LEU A 15 -64.14 70.69 -37.94
CA LEU A 15 -63.67 70.16 -36.66
C LEU A 15 -64.43 68.89 -36.27
N VAL A 16 -65.75 68.87 -36.49
CA VAL A 16 -66.60 67.69 -36.31
C VAL A 16 -66.21 66.59 -37.29
N GLU A 17 -65.96 66.91 -38.56
CA GLU A 17 -65.51 65.97 -39.59
C GLU A 17 -64.14 65.36 -39.26
N ALA A 18 -63.18 66.19 -38.80
CA ALA A 18 -61.86 65.75 -38.37
C ALA A 18 -61.92 64.86 -37.13
N SER A 19 -62.74 65.23 -36.13
CA SER A 19 -62.97 64.41 -34.93
C SER A 19 -63.60 63.06 -35.30
N LYS A 20 -64.58 63.06 -36.20
CA LYS A 20 -65.25 61.84 -36.68
C LYS A 20 -64.29 60.91 -37.42
N ARG A 21 -63.42 61.46 -38.27
CA ARG A 21 -62.34 60.68 -38.94
C ARG A 21 -61.33 60.12 -37.94
N GLN A 22 -60.94 60.90 -36.93
CA GLN A 22 -60.02 60.44 -35.89
C GLN A 22 -60.63 59.31 -35.06
N GLU A 23 -61.92 59.40 -34.77
CA GLU A 23 -62.68 58.39 -34.03
C GLU A 23 -62.85 57.11 -34.86
N GLU A 24 -63.15 57.23 -36.16
CA GLU A 24 -63.18 56.11 -37.10
C GLU A 24 -61.81 55.40 -37.23
N ASP A 25 -60.71 56.14 -37.33
CA ASP A 25 -59.36 55.56 -37.38
C ASP A 25 -58.96 54.91 -36.05
N SER A 26 -59.36 55.49 -34.93
CA SER A 26 -59.14 54.89 -33.61
C SER A 26 -59.95 53.61 -33.44
N GLN A 27 -61.19 53.59 -33.93
CA GLN A 27 -62.04 52.40 -33.93
C GLN A 27 -61.44 51.28 -34.79
N LYS A 28 -60.94 51.59 -36.00
CA LYS A 28 -60.25 50.61 -36.85
C LYS A 28 -59.02 50.00 -36.17
N LYS A 29 -58.21 50.83 -35.51
CA LYS A 29 -57.05 50.34 -34.73
C LYS A 29 -57.48 49.45 -33.58
N LEU A 30 -58.56 49.80 -32.90
CA LEU A 30 -59.11 49.01 -31.80
C LEU A 30 -59.61 47.65 -32.30
N ASP A 31 -60.28 47.62 -33.45
CA ASP A 31 -60.73 46.39 -34.10
C ASP A 31 -59.55 45.50 -34.55
N GLU A 32 -58.47 46.09 -35.07
CA GLU A 32 -57.24 45.35 -35.40
C GLU A 32 -56.57 44.76 -34.17
N ILE A 33 -56.52 45.51 -33.06
CA ILE A 33 -55.96 45.04 -31.78
C ILE A 33 -56.83 43.89 -31.24
N MET A 34 -58.16 44.01 -31.28
CA MET A 34 -59.06 42.94 -30.84
C MET A 34 -58.85 41.67 -31.67
N LYS A 35 -58.75 41.77 -33.00
CA LYS A 35 -58.45 40.63 -33.87
C LYS A 35 -57.11 39.96 -33.53
N LYS A 36 -56.08 40.75 -33.20
CA LYS A 36 -54.78 40.21 -32.75
C LYS A 36 -54.88 39.51 -31.40
N ILE A 37 -55.62 40.08 -30.45
CA ILE A 37 -55.86 39.47 -29.14
C ILE A 37 -56.58 38.12 -29.29
N ASP A 38 -57.61 38.04 -30.12
CA ASP A 38 -58.35 36.79 -30.33
C ASP A 38 -57.50 35.72 -31.00
N LYS A 39 -56.66 36.12 -31.97
CA LYS A 39 -55.71 35.20 -32.60
C LYS A 39 -54.70 34.66 -31.57
N LEU A 40 -54.13 35.52 -30.74
CA LEU A 40 -53.18 35.13 -29.69
C LEU A 40 -53.82 34.24 -28.63
N LYS A 41 -55.07 34.53 -28.23
CA LYS A 41 -55.82 33.67 -27.29
C LYS A 41 -55.99 32.25 -27.84
N LYS A 42 -56.35 32.15 -29.12
CA LYS A 42 -56.52 30.85 -29.77
C LYS A 42 -55.21 30.08 -29.86
N GLU A 43 -54.12 30.74 -30.22
CA GLU A 43 -52.78 30.13 -30.24
C GLU A 43 -52.35 29.64 -28.85
N ILE A 44 -52.62 30.40 -27.79
CA ILE A 44 -52.37 29.98 -26.40
C ILE A 44 -53.20 28.74 -26.05
N GLU A 45 -54.48 28.73 -26.38
CA GLU A 45 -55.39 27.62 -26.06
C GLU A 45 -55.03 26.32 -26.81
N ASP A 46 -54.69 26.43 -28.10
CA ASP A 46 -54.22 25.30 -28.92
C ASP A 46 -52.90 24.74 -28.37
N THR A 47 -52.00 25.61 -27.91
CA THR A 47 -50.74 25.21 -27.28
C THR A 47 -50.99 24.47 -25.97
N LEU A 48 -51.82 25.02 -25.08
CA LEU A 48 -52.18 24.38 -23.79
C LEU A 48 -52.83 23.01 -24.00
N LYS A 49 -53.76 22.88 -24.95
CA LYS A 49 -54.38 21.59 -25.33
C LYS A 49 -53.35 20.58 -25.81
N THR A 50 -52.40 21.01 -26.65
CA THR A 50 -51.33 20.14 -27.15
C THR A 50 -50.50 19.55 -26.01
N PHE A 51 -50.22 20.34 -24.98
CA PHE A 51 -49.47 19.89 -23.80
C PHE A 51 -50.34 19.30 -22.69
N LYS A 52 -51.66 19.16 -22.89
CA LYS A 52 -52.64 18.69 -21.88
C LYS A 52 -52.59 19.52 -20.58
N ILE A 53 -52.33 20.81 -20.69
CA ILE A 53 -52.29 21.74 -19.56
C ILE A 53 -53.64 22.46 -19.50
N ALA A 54 -54.25 22.51 -18.32
CA ALA A 54 -55.59 23.05 -18.14
C ALA A 54 -55.64 24.57 -18.35
N ASP A 55 -54.63 25.30 -17.87
CA ASP A 55 -54.52 26.74 -18.04
C ASP A 55 -53.08 27.27 -17.90
N ILE A 56 -52.92 28.58 -18.09
CA ILE A 56 -51.62 29.25 -17.99
C ILE A 56 -51.03 29.25 -16.57
N THR A 57 -51.85 29.01 -15.53
CA THR A 57 -51.37 28.93 -14.15
C THR A 57 -50.70 27.59 -13.87
N GLU A 58 -51.24 26.50 -14.41
CA GLU A 58 -50.63 25.17 -14.35
C GLU A 58 -49.30 25.14 -15.13
N LEU A 59 -49.23 25.79 -16.30
CA LEU A 59 -47.98 25.98 -17.05
C LEU A 59 -46.92 26.68 -16.19
N LYS A 60 -47.26 27.80 -15.56
CA LYS A 60 -46.34 28.57 -14.71
C LYS A 60 -45.87 27.78 -13.49
N LYS A 61 -46.76 26.96 -12.91
CA LYS A 61 -46.40 26.09 -11.80
C LYS A 61 -45.41 25.03 -12.24
N LEU A 62 -45.67 24.36 -13.36
CA LEU A 62 -44.76 23.37 -13.92
C LEU A 62 -43.39 23.98 -14.27
N GLU A 63 -43.37 25.19 -14.85
CA GLU A 63 -42.13 25.93 -15.11
C GLU A 63 -41.35 26.20 -13.82
N SER A 64 -42.04 26.64 -12.76
CA SER A 64 -41.43 26.86 -11.44
C SER A 64 -40.87 25.57 -10.85
N ASP A 65 -41.64 24.48 -10.88
CA ASP A 65 -41.24 23.18 -10.35
C ASP A 65 -40.03 22.62 -11.12
N ILE A 66 -40.01 22.77 -12.46
CA ILE A 66 -38.86 22.36 -13.30
C ILE A 66 -37.62 23.18 -12.93
N LYS A 67 -37.77 24.50 -12.75
CA LYS A 67 -36.67 25.39 -12.41
C LYS A 67 -36.07 25.04 -11.05
N GLU A 68 -36.91 24.84 -10.04
CA GLU A 68 -36.47 24.46 -8.69
C GLU A 68 -35.78 23.09 -8.71
N ASN A 69 -36.31 22.13 -9.46
CA ASN A 69 -35.67 20.83 -9.63
C ASN A 69 -34.31 20.95 -10.33
N LEU A 70 -34.19 21.78 -11.38
CA LEU A 70 -32.94 22.04 -12.09
C LEU A 70 -31.88 22.60 -11.14
N GLU A 71 -32.22 23.65 -10.39
CA GLU A 71 -31.31 24.23 -9.38
C GLU A 71 -30.89 23.16 -8.36
N SER A 72 -31.83 22.34 -7.86
CA SER A 72 -31.51 21.26 -6.91
C SER A 72 -30.58 20.18 -7.50
N PHE A 73 -30.71 19.87 -8.80
CA PHE A 73 -29.86 18.89 -9.46
C PHE A 73 -28.47 19.46 -9.74
N GLU A 74 -28.38 20.74 -10.11
CA GLU A 74 -27.11 21.44 -10.28
C GLU A 74 -26.29 21.44 -8.97
N GLU A 75 -26.94 21.76 -7.84
CA GLU A 75 -26.30 21.69 -6.52
C GLU A 75 -25.81 20.27 -6.18
N LYS A 76 -26.61 19.24 -6.46
CA LYS A 76 -26.22 17.83 -6.25
C LYS A 76 -25.03 17.44 -7.13
N ILE A 77 -25.02 17.86 -8.40
CA ILE A 77 -23.91 17.59 -9.32
C ILE A 77 -22.64 18.23 -8.80
N GLU A 78 -22.70 19.48 -8.35
CA GLU A 78 -21.51 20.19 -7.87
C GLU A 78 -20.97 19.56 -6.57
N LYS A 79 -21.88 19.18 -5.65
CA LYS A 79 -21.51 18.42 -4.46
C LYS A 79 -20.84 17.09 -4.80
N LEU A 80 -21.41 16.31 -5.72
CA LEU A 80 -20.84 15.03 -6.15
C LEU A 80 -19.47 15.22 -6.82
N LYS A 81 -19.29 16.25 -7.65
CA LYS A 81 -17.98 16.59 -8.23
C LYS A 81 -16.94 16.91 -7.17
N SER A 82 -17.29 17.72 -6.16
CA SER A 82 -16.37 18.05 -5.08
C SER A 82 -15.98 16.82 -4.25
N GLN A 83 -16.95 15.92 -4.00
CA GLN A 83 -16.71 14.67 -3.27
C GLN A 83 -15.81 13.74 -4.07
N ASN A 84 -16.06 13.60 -5.38
CA ASN A 84 -15.24 12.75 -6.23
C ASN A 84 -13.79 13.24 -6.28
N LYS A 85 -13.57 14.56 -6.41
CA LYS A 85 -12.23 15.15 -6.37
C LYS A 85 -11.53 14.91 -5.02
N ALA A 86 -12.25 15.00 -3.91
CA ALA A 86 -11.69 14.70 -2.59
C ALA A 86 -11.28 13.22 -2.46
N ILE A 87 -12.10 12.31 -2.98
CA ILE A 87 -11.81 10.86 -3.01
C ILE A 87 -10.59 10.57 -3.88
N GLU A 88 -10.47 11.19 -5.06
CA GLU A 88 -9.30 11.02 -5.94
C GLU A 88 -7.99 11.47 -5.26
N ILE A 89 -8.02 12.59 -4.56
CA ILE A 89 -6.85 13.09 -3.79
C ILE A 89 -6.49 12.09 -2.68
N ALA A 90 -7.48 11.65 -1.91
CA ALA A 90 -7.27 10.68 -0.83
C ALA A 90 -6.71 9.35 -1.37
N LEU A 91 -7.25 8.85 -2.48
CA LEU A 91 -6.77 7.63 -3.14
C LEU A 91 -5.33 7.77 -3.63
N SER A 92 -4.97 8.94 -4.17
CA SER A 92 -3.59 9.22 -4.60
C SER A 92 -2.62 9.23 -3.42
N ALA A 93 -3.01 9.84 -2.29
CA ALA A 93 -2.22 9.84 -1.06
C ALA A 93 -2.04 8.41 -0.53
N GLU A 94 -3.11 7.63 -0.45
CA GLU A 94 -3.08 6.26 0.05
C GLU A 94 -2.19 5.36 -0.82
N ARG A 95 -2.24 5.51 -2.14
CA ARG A 95 -1.36 4.77 -3.07
C ARG A 95 0.12 5.08 -2.82
N LYS A 96 0.48 6.32 -2.53
CA LYS A 96 1.86 6.68 -2.18
C LYS A 96 2.30 6.06 -0.87
N THR A 97 1.42 6.09 0.14
CA THR A 97 1.67 5.42 1.43
C THR A 97 1.89 3.92 1.24
N GLN A 98 1.04 3.28 0.44
CA GLN A 98 1.17 1.85 0.11
C GLN A 98 2.50 1.54 -0.59
N GLU A 99 2.92 2.37 -1.56
CA GLU A 99 4.20 2.20 -2.24
C GLU A 99 5.38 2.32 -1.27
N TYR A 100 5.35 3.31 -0.38
CA TYR A 100 6.37 3.49 0.66
C TYR A 100 6.45 2.28 1.60
N LEU A 101 5.31 1.85 2.15
CA LEU A 101 5.25 0.71 3.08
C LEU A 101 5.73 -0.58 2.41
N ASN A 102 5.41 -0.78 1.13
CA ASN A 102 5.90 -1.94 0.39
C ASN A 102 7.44 -1.95 0.27
N LYS A 103 8.06 -0.80 0.05
CA LYS A 103 9.53 -0.68 0.03
C LYS A 103 10.12 -1.01 1.40
N GLU A 104 9.54 -0.46 2.47
CA GLU A 104 9.97 -0.71 3.85
C GLU A 104 9.85 -2.20 4.21
N VAL A 105 8.77 -2.88 3.81
CA VAL A 105 8.60 -4.33 4.01
C VAL A 105 9.70 -5.13 3.30
N VAL A 106 10.07 -4.75 2.08
CA VAL A 106 11.14 -5.42 1.33
C VAL A 106 12.48 -5.24 2.05
N GLU A 107 12.82 -4.03 2.45
CA GLU A 107 14.06 -3.72 3.18
C GLU A 107 14.15 -4.50 4.50
N LEU A 108 13.06 -4.53 5.27
CA LEU A 108 12.98 -5.29 6.52
C LEU A 108 13.15 -6.79 6.30
N ARG A 109 12.57 -7.35 5.23
CA ARG A 109 12.74 -8.77 4.88
C ARG A 109 14.19 -9.09 4.53
N THR A 110 14.84 -8.26 3.72
CA THR A 110 16.25 -8.43 3.38
C THR A 110 17.12 -8.36 4.64
N GLY A 111 16.91 -7.37 5.50
CA GLY A 111 17.65 -7.26 6.76
C GLY A 111 17.42 -8.45 7.72
N LEU A 112 16.21 -9.01 7.74
CA LEU A 112 15.91 -10.21 8.52
C LEU A 112 16.64 -11.45 7.99
N GLU A 113 16.69 -11.61 6.67
CA GLU A 113 17.40 -12.72 6.03
C GLU A 113 18.91 -12.67 6.33
N GLU A 114 19.52 -11.49 6.24
CA GLU A 114 20.93 -11.28 6.61
C GLU A 114 21.21 -11.62 8.07
N LYS A 115 20.36 -11.16 8.99
CA LYS A 115 20.48 -11.47 10.42
C LYS A 115 20.32 -12.97 10.69
N THR A 116 19.44 -13.65 9.95
CA THR A 116 19.24 -15.09 10.09
C THR A 116 20.49 -15.85 9.68
N LYS A 117 21.10 -15.51 8.53
CA LYS A 117 22.37 -16.10 8.09
C LYS A 117 23.51 -15.85 9.07
N LEU A 118 23.57 -14.67 9.69
CA LEU A 118 24.56 -14.38 10.73
C LEU A 118 24.34 -15.22 11.99
N LYS A 119 23.08 -15.44 12.38
CA LYS A 119 22.74 -16.29 13.52
C LYS A 119 23.16 -17.75 13.27
N GLU A 120 22.88 -18.30 12.10
CA GLU A 120 23.30 -19.66 11.72
C GLU A 120 24.83 -19.81 11.76
N LYS A 121 25.57 -18.83 11.25
CA LYS A 121 27.04 -18.80 11.35
C LYS A 121 27.52 -18.77 12.79
N LEU A 122 26.86 -17.98 13.65
CA LEU A 122 27.22 -17.88 15.05
C LEU A 122 26.99 -19.20 15.79
N GLU A 123 25.86 -19.87 15.52
CA GLU A 123 25.56 -21.20 16.07
C GLU A 123 26.62 -22.22 15.64
N PHE A 124 26.96 -22.26 14.35
CA PHE A 124 28.01 -23.14 13.83
C PHE A 124 29.38 -22.89 14.48
N TYR A 125 29.79 -21.62 14.62
CA TYR A 125 31.05 -21.30 15.30
C TYR A 125 31.03 -21.64 16.78
N SER A 126 29.88 -21.51 17.43
CA SER A 126 29.70 -21.93 18.83
C SER A 126 29.85 -23.44 18.98
N GLU A 127 29.28 -24.23 18.07
CA GLU A 127 29.43 -25.69 18.05
C GLU A 127 30.89 -26.11 17.86
N ILE A 128 31.59 -25.53 16.88
CA ILE A 128 33.02 -25.79 16.67
C ILE A 128 33.81 -25.44 17.91
N LYS A 129 33.58 -24.24 18.47
CA LYS A 129 34.29 -23.79 19.67
C LYS A 129 34.08 -24.77 20.82
N ASN A 130 32.84 -25.20 21.06
CA ASN A 130 32.52 -26.14 22.13
C ASN A 130 33.20 -27.50 21.88
N TRP A 131 33.21 -27.99 20.64
CA TRP A 131 33.92 -29.23 20.32
C TRP A 131 35.44 -29.11 20.55
N VAL A 132 36.06 -28.01 20.13
CA VAL A 132 37.50 -27.75 20.31
C VAL A 132 37.86 -27.63 21.79
N ILE A 133 36.99 -27.06 22.63
CA ILE A 133 37.28 -26.87 24.05
C ILE A 133 37.01 -28.16 24.83
N GLU A 134 35.88 -28.83 24.59
CA GLU A 134 35.41 -29.92 25.44
C GLU A 134 35.87 -31.31 24.95
N GLN A 135 35.88 -31.53 23.64
CA GLN A 135 36.07 -32.87 23.06
C GLN A 135 37.50 -33.07 22.53
N PHE A 136 38.05 -32.06 21.88
CA PHE A 136 39.38 -32.16 21.25
C PHE A 136 40.52 -32.49 22.25
N PRO A 137 40.60 -31.92 23.47
CA PRO A 137 41.67 -32.26 24.40
C PRO A 137 41.61 -33.71 24.86
N THR A 138 40.40 -34.25 25.05
CA THR A 138 40.21 -35.66 25.42
C THR A 138 40.68 -36.58 24.30
N LEU A 139 40.24 -36.30 23.06
CA LEU A 139 40.69 -37.05 21.88
C LEU A 139 42.21 -36.99 21.70
N LEU A 140 42.80 -35.81 21.86
CA LEU A 140 44.25 -35.62 21.72
C LEU A 140 45.02 -36.43 22.78
N ARG A 141 44.56 -36.41 24.04
CA ARG A 141 45.14 -37.19 25.13
C ARG A 141 45.07 -38.69 24.87
N ASP A 142 43.96 -39.16 24.31
CA ASP A 142 43.78 -40.58 24.01
C ASP A 142 44.70 -41.04 22.86
N ILE A 143 44.84 -40.20 21.82
CA ILE A 143 45.81 -40.42 20.73
C ILE A 143 47.25 -40.43 21.27
N GLU A 144 47.61 -39.43 22.08
CA GLU A 144 48.95 -39.32 22.67
C GLU A 144 49.28 -40.55 23.52
N ARG A 145 48.34 -40.98 24.37
CA ARG A 145 48.50 -42.18 25.19
C ARG A 145 48.75 -43.41 24.34
N GLU A 146 47.99 -43.62 23.27
CA GLU A 146 48.16 -44.79 22.41
C GLU A 146 49.52 -44.79 21.72
N ILE A 147 49.97 -43.64 21.22
CA ILE A 147 51.30 -43.49 20.61
C ILE A 147 52.42 -43.74 21.63
N LEU A 148 52.27 -43.26 22.87
CA LEU A 148 53.24 -43.50 23.93
C LEU A 148 53.31 -44.98 24.29
N ILE A 149 52.16 -45.65 24.43
CA ILE A 149 52.10 -47.09 24.73
C ILE A 149 52.73 -47.90 23.59
N SER A 150 52.44 -47.59 22.33
CA SER A 150 53.02 -48.31 21.19
C SER A 150 54.55 -48.12 21.17
N SER A 151 55.01 -46.88 21.34
CA SER A 151 56.45 -46.57 21.37
C SER A 151 57.16 -47.23 22.55
N ALA A 152 56.52 -47.29 23.72
CA ALA A 152 57.07 -47.96 24.90
C ALA A 152 57.22 -49.47 24.67
N ARG A 153 56.26 -50.12 24.00
CA ARG A 153 56.34 -51.54 23.65
C ARG A 153 57.48 -51.82 22.68
N ASP A 154 57.62 -50.99 21.65
CA ASP A 154 58.71 -51.13 20.68
C ASP A 154 60.07 -50.92 21.36
N PHE A 155 60.20 -49.88 22.18
CA PHE A 155 61.41 -49.62 22.95
C PHE A 155 61.72 -50.77 23.93
N ASN A 156 60.73 -51.28 24.66
CA ASN A 156 60.87 -52.41 25.57
C ASN A 156 61.45 -53.63 24.83
N THR A 157 60.98 -53.90 23.61
CA THR A 157 61.46 -55.01 22.79
C THR A 157 62.93 -54.84 22.45
N PHE A 158 63.33 -53.68 21.90
CA PHE A 158 64.73 -53.40 21.58
C PHE A 158 65.62 -53.38 22.82
N PHE A 159 65.12 -52.88 23.94
CA PHE A 159 65.86 -52.79 25.19
C PHE A 159 66.10 -54.18 25.80
N LYS A 160 65.09 -55.05 25.81
CA LYS A 160 65.23 -56.46 26.23
C LYS A 160 66.26 -57.19 25.38
N GLU A 161 66.18 -57.06 24.05
CA GLU A 161 67.14 -57.67 23.13
C GLU A 161 68.57 -57.20 23.41
N TRP A 162 68.77 -55.88 23.51
CA TRP A 162 70.07 -55.29 23.81
C TRP A 162 70.60 -55.73 25.19
N PHE A 163 69.76 -55.75 26.22
CA PHE A 163 70.15 -56.13 27.58
C PHE A 163 70.55 -57.60 27.67
N ASN A 164 69.80 -58.49 27.02
CA ASN A 164 70.09 -59.93 26.98
C ASN A 164 71.42 -60.25 26.28
N ILE A 165 71.87 -59.41 25.33
CA ILE A 165 73.20 -59.53 24.73
C ILE A 165 74.30 -59.24 25.77
N LEU A 166 74.06 -58.33 26.72
CA LEU A 166 75.05 -57.90 27.70
C LEU A 166 75.07 -58.76 28.96
N VAL A 167 73.92 -59.27 29.38
CA VAL A 167 73.75 -60.03 30.63
C VAL A 167 73.40 -61.47 30.28
N GLU A 168 74.42 -62.30 30.07
CA GLU A 168 74.27 -63.71 29.66
C GLU A 168 73.68 -64.63 30.74
N SER A 169 73.56 -64.16 31.99
CA SER A 169 72.97 -64.91 33.08
C SER A 169 71.44 -64.75 33.09
N GLY A 170 70.70 -65.79 32.66
CA GLY A 170 69.24 -65.82 32.58
C GLY A 170 68.46 -65.73 33.91
N ASN A 171 69.09 -65.20 34.95
CA ASN A 171 68.51 -64.94 36.27
C ASN A 171 68.06 -63.48 36.44
N ILE A 172 68.35 -62.62 35.45
CA ILE A 172 68.03 -61.19 35.44
C ILE A 172 67.28 -60.88 34.15
N GLU A 173 66.05 -60.42 34.27
CA GLU A 173 65.23 -59.93 33.16
C GLU A 173 64.96 -58.44 33.35
N VAL A 174 64.71 -57.73 32.25
CA VAL A 174 64.38 -56.30 32.31
C VAL A 174 63.14 -56.01 31.47
N GLU A 175 62.30 -55.09 31.92
CA GLU A 175 61.11 -54.66 31.20
C GLU A 175 60.86 -53.16 31.41
N ILE A 176 60.46 -52.46 30.35
CA ILE A 176 59.97 -51.08 30.41
C ILE A 176 58.45 -51.10 30.53
N ARG A 177 57.94 -50.43 31.56
CA ARG A 177 56.50 -50.26 31.75
C ARG A 177 55.88 -49.34 30.68
N PRO A 178 54.78 -49.75 30.00
CA PRO A 178 54.20 -48.97 28.91
C PRO A 178 53.52 -47.65 29.33
N ASP A 179 53.18 -47.49 30.60
CA ASP A 179 52.42 -46.35 31.12
C ASP A 179 53.31 -45.20 31.63
N ASP A 180 54.49 -45.50 32.16
CA ASP A 180 55.39 -44.50 32.76
C ASP A 180 56.85 -44.58 32.28
N PHE A 181 57.15 -45.44 31.28
CA PHE A 181 58.50 -45.66 30.73
C PHE A 181 59.55 -46.06 31.78
N GLN A 182 59.14 -46.54 32.97
CA GLN A 182 60.10 -46.93 33.99
C GLN A 182 60.67 -48.34 33.71
N PRO A 183 62.01 -48.53 33.82
CA PRO A 183 62.60 -49.85 33.78
C PRO A 183 62.34 -50.61 35.08
N MET A 184 61.96 -51.87 34.93
CA MET A 184 61.80 -52.86 35.98
C MET A 184 62.82 -53.96 35.75
N ILE A 185 63.59 -54.29 36.79
CA ILE A 185 64.47 -55.46 36.76
C ILE A 185 63.80 -56.56 37.56
N ASN A 186 63.67 -57.75 36.96
CA ASN A 186 63.32 -58.97 37.67
C ASN A 186 64.60 -59.76 37.96
N VAL A 187 64.88 -60.04 39.23
CA VAL A 187 66.01 -60.88 39.64
C VAL A 187 65.45 -62.10 40.37
N ASN A 188 65.63 -63.29 39.80
CA ASN A 188 65.14 -64.56 40.36
C ASN A 188 63.65 -64.53 40.75
N GLY A 189 62.80 -63.89 39.94
CA GLY A 189 61.36 -63.78 40.18
C GLY A 189 60.94 -62.62 41.09
N TYR A 190 61.87 -61.78 41.56
CA TYR A 190 61.56 -60.58 42.35
C TYR A 190 61.69 -59.33 41.49
N ASP A 191 60.60 -58.58 41.38
CA ASP A 191 60.57 -57.29 40.67
C ASP A 191 61.13 -56.16 41.55
N SER A 192 62.06 -55.39 40.99
CA SER A 192 62.56 -54.15 41.57
C SER A 192 62.53 -53.04 40.52
N PRO A 193 62.01 -51.84 40.84
CA PRO A 193 62.23 -50.68 39.99
C PRO A 193 63.73 -50.40 39.86
N PHE A 194 64.15 -50.06 38.65
CA PHE A 194 65.51 -49.57 38.40
C PHE A 194 65.63 -48.18 39.05
N ARG A 195 66.46 -48.06 40.08
CA ARG A 195 66.81 -46.78 40.73
C ARG A 195 68.25 -46.42 40.49
#